data_AF-A0A2U3PDT4-F1
#
_entry.id   AF-A0A2U3PDT4-F1
#
_cell.length_a   1.000
_cell.length_b   1.000
_cell.length_c   1.000
_cell.angle_alpha   90.00
_cell.angle_beta   90.00
_cell.angle_gamma   90.00
#
_symmetry.space_group_name_H-M   'P 1'
#
loop_
_entity.id
_entity.type
_entity.pdbx_description
1 polymer ?
#
loop_
_entity_poly.entity_id
_entity_poly.type
_entity_poly.pdbx_seq_one_letter_code
_entity_poly.pdbx_strand_id
1 'polypeptide(L)'
;VNWTPETLARARDSHHEAGHAVAVVARGGTLVQSSLAPAQWSGEPAVHGATEHQTADENRAFVTFTGPWAEARWLLENEIYGHADLAQALAYVWRHHDSGDRIFYVNHVNQFSEHDLHGEFALTYRPWEEAWITELTPLWPAVCEVAGWLTDGQTVTHEMVEGAISRAFS
;
A
#
# COMPACT_ATOMS: atom_id res chain seq x y z
N VAL A 1 -9.00 -4.32 -19.95
CA VAL A 1 -10.00 -4.64 -18.90
C VAL A 1 -11.03 -3.52 -18.90
N ASN A 2 -12.34 -3.82 -18.84
CA ASN A 2 -13.36 -2.78 -18.67
C ASN A 2 -13.55 -2.53 -17.17
N TRP A 3 -12.95 -1.45 -16.66
CA TRP A 3 -13.05 -1.06 -15.26
C TRP A 3 -14.37 -0.31 -15.02
N THR A 4 -15.25 -0.87 -14.19
CA THR A 4 -16.30 -0.08 -13.54
C THR A 4 -15.70 0.71 -12.37
N PRO A 5 -16.31 1.82 -11.93
CA PRO A 5 -15.84 2.54 -10.74
C PRO A 5 -15.63 1.65 -9.51
N GLU A 6 -16.51 0.67 -9.31
CA GLU A 6 -16.45 -0.26 -8.18
C GLU A 6 -15.28 -1.25 -8.30
N THR A 7 -15.09 -1.84 -9.48
CA THR A 7 -13.96 -2.76 -9.72
C THR A 7 -12.60 -2.05 -9.65
N LEU A 8 -12.56 -0.79 -10.09
CA LEU A 8 -11.38 0.07 -10.00
C LEU A 8 -11.04 0.39 -8.54
N ALA A 9 -12.03 0.82 -7.75
CA ALA A 9 -11.85 1.12 -6.33
C ALA A 9 -11.38 -0.13 -5.58
N ARG A 10 -12.04 -1.28 -5.79
CA ARG A 10 -11.66 -2.53 -5.15
C ARG A 10 -10.24 -2.97 -5.52
N ALA A 11 -9.83 -2.84 -6.78
CA ALA A 11 -8.48 -3.18 -7.19
C ALA A 11 -7.43 -2.27 -6.53
N ARG A 12 -7.70 -0.96 -6.42
CA ARG A 12 -6.83 -0.02 -5.70
C ARG A 12 -6.67 -0.39 -4.24
N ASP A 13 -7.79 -0.55 -3.52
CA ASP A 13 -7.78 -0.90 -2.10
C ASP A 13 -7.08 -2.25 -1.87
N SER A 14 -7.27 -3.23 -2.76
CA SER A 14 -6.60 -4.53 -2.66
C SER A 14 -5.08 -4.42 -2.73
N HIS A 15 -4.55 -3.62 -3.66
CA HIS A 15 -3.11 -3.42 -3.78
C HIS A 15 -2.57 -2.59 -2.64
N HIS A 16 -3.33 -1.60 -2.17
CA HIS A 16 -2.99 -0.78 -1.02
C HIS A 16 -2.79 -1.63 0.24
N GLU A 17 -3.79 -2.43 0.61
CA GLU A 17 -3.69 -3.31 1.77
C GLU A 17 -2.64 -4.41 1.60
N ALA A 18 -2.50 -4.97 0.40
CA ALA A 18 -1.45 -5.93 0.09
C ALA A 18 -0.05 -5.32 0.30
N GLY A 19 0.14 -4.05 -0.05
CA GLY A 19 1.38 -3.31 0.18
C GLY A 19 1.76 -3.29 1.66
N HIS A 20 0.84 -2.92 2.54
CA HIS A 20 1.07 -2.94 3.99
C HIS A 20 1.38 -4.35 4.49
N ALA A 21 0.54 -5.34 4.14
CA ALA A 21 0.69 -6.71 4.59
C ALA A 21 2.05 -7.31 4.22
N VAL A 22 2.49 -7.11 2.97
CA VAL A 22 3.80 -7.57 2.49
C VAL A 22 4.94 -6.85 3.21
N ALA A 23 4.87 -5.52 3.39
CA ALA A 23 5.92 -4.78 4.09
C ALA A 23 6.09 -5.18 5.55
N VAL A 24 4.99 -5.42 6.26
CA VAL A 24 5.00 -5.91 7.64
C VAL A 24 5.84 -7.18 7.73
N VAL A 25 5.52 -8.17 6.90
CA VAL A 25 6.17 -9.49 6.93
C VAL A 25 7.60 -9.42 6.42
N ALA A 26 7.85 -8.68 5.33
CA ALA A 26 9.18 -8.53 4.75
C ALA A 26 10.20 -7.92 5.72
N ARG A 27 9.75 -7.05 6.64
CA ARG A 27 10.59 -6.46 7.69
C ARG A 27 10.52 -7.18 9.04
N GLY A 28 10.02 -8.42 9.06
CA GLY A 28 10.01 -9.27 10.25
C GLY A 28 8.99 -8.87 11.32
N GLY A 29 8.00 -8.04 10.98
CA GLY A 29 6.84 -7.80 11.84
C GLY A 29 5.82 -8.93 11.77
N THR A 30 4.83 -8.90 12.65
CA THR A 30 3.73 -9.87 12.68
C THR A 30 2.50 -9.28 12.02
N LEU A 31 1.96 -9.97 11.01
CA LEU A 31 0.67 -9.64 10.41
C LEU A 31 -0.40 -10.39 11.20
N VAL A 32 -1.36 -9.67 11.79
CA VAL A 32 -2.51 -10.31 12.45
C VAL A 32 -3.50 -10.76 11.38
N GLN A 33 -3.90 -9.84 10.51
CA GLN A 33 -4.76 -10.10 9.36
C GLN A 33 -4.78 -8.90 8.40
N SER A 34 -5.12 -9.15 7.14
CA SER A 34 -5.50 -8.10 6.18
C SER A 34 -6.77 -8.51 5.45
N SER A 35 -7.70 -7.58 5.27
CA SER A 35 -8.97 -7.85 4.60
C SER A 35 -9.55 -6.59 3.97
N LEU A 36 -10.40 -6.77 2.96
CA LEU A 36 -11.24 -5.71 2.44
C LEU A 36 -12.61 -5.75 3.12
N ALA A 37 -13.20 -4.60 3.36
CA ALA A 37 -14.60 -4.58 3.78
C ALA A 37 -15.46 -5.27 2.70
N PRO A 38 -16.54 -5.98 3.11
CA PRO A 38 -17.54 -6.44 2.17
C PRO A 38 -18.06 -5.24 1.39
N ALA A 39 -18.26 -5.39 0.07
CA ALA A 39 -18.92 -4.38 -0.73
C ALA A 39 -20.31 -4.10 -0.12
N GLN A 40 -20.46 -2.97 0.58
CA GLN A 40 -21.73 -2.64 1.22
C GLN A 40 -22.76 -2.34 0.13
N TRP A 41 -23.94 -2.94 0.28
CA TRP A 41 -25.03 -2.88 -0.70
C TRP A 41 -25.90 -1.61 -0.59
N SER A 42 -25.38 -0.53 0.01
CA SER A 42 -26.19 0.68 0.23
C SER A 42 -25.34 1.93 0.48
N GLY A 43 -25.12 2.74 -0.57
CA GLY A 43 -25.08 4.21 -0.55
C GLY A 43 -24.09 4.97 0.35
N GLU A 44 -23.39 4.33 1.29
CA GLU A 44 -22.34 4.92 2.09
C GLU A 44 -20.99 4.71 1.40
N PRO A 45 -20.04 5.67 1.53
CA PRO A 45 -18.71 5.50 0.97
C PRO A 45 -18.11 4.20 1.52
N ALA A 46 -17.73 3.31 0.60
CA ALA A 46 -17.25 1.98 0.91
C ALA A 46 -16.17 2.04 2.00
N VAL A 47 -16.35 1.24 3.05
CA VAL A 47 -15.32 1.05 4.07
C VAL A 47 -14.07 0.51 3.36
N HIS A 48 -12.94 1.22 3.52
CA HIS A 48 -11.63 0.83 3.01
C HIS A 48 -11.19 -0.49 3.65
N GLY A 49 -10.22 -1.18 3.04
CA GLY A 49 -9.60 -2.34 3.66
C GLY A 49 -8.93 -2.00 5.00
N ALA A 50 -8.48 -3.04 5.69
CA ALA A 50 -7.71 -2.87 6.91
C ALA A 50 -6.62 -3.95 7.02
N THR A 51 -5.43 -3.50 7.38
CA THR A 51 -4.29 -4.35 7.72
C THR A 51 -3.94 -4.17 9.18
N GLU A 52 -4.18 -5.21 9.98
CA GLU A 52 -3.86 -5.25 11.40
C GLU A 52 -2.51 -5.94 11.60
N HIS A 53 -1.57 -5.28 12.28
CA HIS A 53 -0.21 -5.78 12.42
C HIS A 53 0.51 -5.28 13.68
N GLN A 54 1.64 -5.90 13.96
CA GLN A 54 2.61 -5.50 14.98
C GLN A 54 3.97 -5.34 14.32
N THR A 55 4.48 -4.10 14.29
CA THR A 55 5.77 -3.76 13.68
C THR A 55 6.56 -2.86 14.62
N ALA A 56 7.88 -3.00 14.58
CA ALA A 56 8.78 -2.10 15.30
C ALA A 56 8.56 -0.64 14.85
N ASP A 57 8.76 0.30 15.77
CA ASP A 57 8.43 1.72 15.57
C ASP A 57 9.21 2.34 14.40
N GLU A 58 10.48 1.95 14.25
CA GLU A 58 11.37 2.37 13.15
C GLU A 58 10.87 1.92 11.77
N ASN A 59 10.00 0.91 11.70
CA ASN A 59 9.44 0.39 10.44
C ASN A 59 8.07 0.96 10.11
N ARG A 60 7.40 1.69 11.02
CA ARG A 60 6.03 2.15 10.79
C ARG A 60 5.90 3.10 9.61
N ALA A 61 6.83 4.06 9.47
CA ALA A 61 6.82 4.98 8.32
C ALA A 61 6.98 4.24 6.98
N PHE A 62 7.84 3.21 6.94
CA PHE A 62 7.99 2.36 5.77
C PHE A 62 6.71 1.59 5.48
N VAL A 63 6.16 0.89 6.48
CA VAL A 63 4.92 0.12 6.33
C VAL A 63 3.79 1.00 5.82
N THR A 64 3.58 2.17 6.42
CA THR A 64 2.57 3.16 5.99
C THR A 64 2.82 3.68 4.57
N PHE A 65 4.08 3.88 4.16
CA PHE A 65 4.39 4.28 2.78
C PHE A 65 4.03 3.21 1.74
N THR A 66 4.10 1.93 2.12
CA THR A 66 3.95 0.81 1.19
C THR A 66 2.57 0.68 0.54
N GLY A 67 1.49 1.01 1.27
CA GLY A 67 0.14 0.95 0.71
C GLY A 67 -0.02 1.90 -0.48
N PRO A 68 0.24 3.21 -0.30
CA PRO A 68 0.25 4.18 -1.40
C PRO A 68 1.22 3.83 -2.53
N TRP A 69 2.40 3.28 -2.21
CA TRP A 69 3.34 2.80 -3.23
C TRP A 69 2.76 1.67 -4.09
N ALA A 70 2.15 0.66 -3.46
CA ALA A 70 1.58 -0.48 -4.15
C ALA A 70 0.41 -0.08 -5.05
N GLU A 71 -0.45 0.81 -4.55
CA GLU A 71 -1.54 1.40 -5.32
C GLU A 71 -1.02 2.21 -6.52
N ALA A 72 -0.03 3.08 -6.30
CA ALA A 72 0.57 3.89 -7.36
C ALA A 72 1.20 3.03 -8.45
N ARG A 73 1.89 1.95 -8.07
CA ARG A 73 2.47 1.00 -9.01
C ARG A 73 1.40 0.29 -9.83
N TRP A 74 0.32 -0.14 -9.19
CA TRP A 74 -0.82 -0.74 -9.89
C TRP A 74 -1.46 0.22 -10.91
N LEU A 75 -1.67 1.49 -10.53
CA LEU A 75 -2.22 2.52 -11.43
C LEU A 75 -1.33 2.70 -12.66
N LEU A 76 0.00 2.73 -12.47
CA LEU A 76 0.97 2.87 -13.55
C LEU A 76 0.96 1.67 -14.50
N GLU A 77 1.00 0.44 -13.97
CA GLU A 77 0.99 -0.79 -14.80
C GLU A 77 -0.31 -0.99 -15.59
N ASN A 78 -1.41 -0.39 -15.13
CA ASN A 78 -2.72 -0.46 -15.79
C ASN A 78 -3.08 0.80 -16.59
N GLU A 79 -2.14 1.73 -16.77
CA GLU A 79 -2.30 2.99 -17.51
C GLU A 79 -3.52 3.83 -17.05
N ILE A 80 -3.85 3.73 -15.75
CA ILE A 80 -4.99 4.43 -15.18
C ILE A 80 -4.62 5.90 -14.92
N TYR A 81 -5.51 6.80 -15.32
CA TYR A 81 -5.35 8.26 -15.22
C TYR A 81 -4.13 8.87 -15.96
N GLY A 82 -3.43 8.07 -16.78
CA GLY A 82 -2.37 8.56 -17.68
C GLY A 82 -1.11 9.07 -16.99
N HIS A 83 -0.73 8.49 -15.84
CA HIS A 83 0.51 8.83 -15.14
C HIS A 83 1.74 8.45 -15.98
N ALA A 84 2.71 9.36 -16.09
CA ALA A 84 3.92 9.11 -16.90
C ALA A 84 4.96 8.23 -16.17
N ASP A 85 4.95 8.26 -14.84
CA ASP A 85 5.89 7.54 -13.98
C ASP A 85 5.31 7.26 -12.59
N LEU A 86 6.05 6.51 -11.78
CA LEU A 86 5.65 6.14 -10.42
C LEU A 86 5.58 7.36 -9.48
N ALA A 87 6.38 8.41 -9.71
CA ALA A 87 6.37 9.59 -8.85
C ALA A 87 5.07 10.38 -9.02
N GLN A 88 4.61 10.52 -10.25
CA GLN A 88 3.31 11.13 -10.57
C GLN A 88 2.15 10.31 -10.03
N ALA A 89 2.18 8.99 -10.17
CA ALA A 89 1.15 8.09 -9.64
C ALA A 89 1.09 8.16 -8.11
N LEU A 90 2.24 8.15 -7.43
CA LEU A 90 2.32 8.22 -5.97
C LEU A 90 1.83 9.58 -5.45
N ALA A 91 2.23 10.67 -6.10
CA ALA A 91 1.72 12.01 -5.78
C ALA A 91 0.21 12.15 -6.04
N TYR A 92 -0.35 11.39 -6.98
CA TYR A 92 -1.78 11.29 -7.18
C TYR A 92 -2.45 10.58 -6.00
N VAL A 93 -1.97 9.40 -5.61
CA VAL A 93 -2.52 8.62 -4.48
C VAL A 93 -2.51 9.44 -3.19
N TRP A 94 -1.38 10.04 -2.82
CA TRP A 94 -1.26 10.88 -1.61
C TRP A 94 -2.21 12.08 -1.58
N ARG A 95 -2.62 12.60 -2.74
CA ARG A 95 -3.52 13.77 -2.83
C ARG A 95 -5.00 13.38 -2.80
N HIS A 96 -5.35 12.21 -3.31
CA HIS A 96 -6.74 11.86 -3.59
C HIS A 96 -7.29 10.77 -2.67
N HIS A 97 -6.42 10.03 -1.98
CA HIS A 97 -6.81 9.02 -1.01
C HIS A 97 -6.37 9.46 0.38
N ASP A 98 -7.33 9.96 1.15
CA ASP A 98 -7.17 10.31 2.56
C ASP A 98 -7.46 9.08 3.43
N SER A 99 -6.66 8.02 3.26
CA SER A 99 -6.76 6.77 4.04
C SER A 99 -6.28 6.92 5.49
N GLY A 100 -5.94 8.14 5.93
CA GLY A 100 -5.24 8.39 7.18
C GLY A 100 -3.74 8.08 7.11
N ASP A 101 -3.27 7.29 6.13
CA ASP A 101 -1.84 6.98 5.95
C ASP A 101 -0.99 8.22 5.77
N ARG A 102 -1.53 9.26 5.14
CA ARG A 102 -0.82 10.51 4.98
C ARG A 102 -0.46 11.12 6.33
N ILE A 103 -1.41 11.12 7.25
CA ILE A 103 -1.25 11.64 8.62
C ILE A 103 -0.30 10.73 9.39
N PHE A 104 -0.50 9.41 9.33
CA PHE A 104 0.38 8.46 10.00
C PHE A 104 1.83 8.56 9.49
N TYR A 105 2.02 8.66 8.18
CA TYR A 105 3.34 8.76 7.57
C TYR A 105 4.06 10.03 8.02
N VAL A 106 3.40 11.19 7.90
CA VAL A 106 3.98 12.47 8.35
C VAL A 106 4.33 12.44 9.83
N ASN A 107 3.44 11.91 10.67
CA ASN A 107 3.68 11.81 12.11
C ASN A 107 4.88 10.91 12.42
N HIS A 108 4.99 9.74 11.81
CA HIS A 108 6.12 8.84 12.07
C HIS A 108 7.43 9.38 11.53
N VAL A 109 7.45 9.96 10.33
CA VAL A 109 8.69 10.55 9.81
C VAL A 109 9.12 11.75 10.67
N ASN A 110 8.20 12.63 11.08
CA ASN A 110 8.55 13.74 11.97
C ASN A 110 9.01 13.28 13.36
N GLN A 111 8.53 12.13 13.84
CA GLN A 111 8.93 11.58 15.14
C GLN A 111 10.34 10.98 15.13
N PHE A 112 10.75 10.39 13.99
CA PHE A 112 11.98 9.59 13.90
C PHE A 112 13.06 10.19 12.98
N SER A 113 12.76 11.30 12.31
CA SER A 113 13.74 12.03 11.51
C SER A 113 13.92 13.45 12.03
N GLU A 114 15.11 14.01 11.85
CA GLU A 114 15.35 15.45 12.06
C GLU A 114 14.64 16.33 11.00
N HIS A 115 13.83 15.72 10.12
CA HIS A 115 13.15 16.39 9.01
C HIS A 115 11.74 16.80 9.42
N ASP A 116 11.50 18.11 9.36
CA ASP A 116 10.18 18.69 9.55
C ASP A 116 9.40 18.71 8.23
N LEU A 117 8.39 17.84 8.12
CA LEU A 117 7.54 17.73 6.95
C LEU A 117 6.29 18.60 7.09
N HIS A 118 6.46 19.90 7.25
CA HIS A 118 5.34 20.82 7.17
C HIS A 118 4.95 21.11 5.71
N GLY A 119 3.75 20.66 5.32
CA GLY A 119 2.91 21.38 4.35
C GLY A 119 2.73 20.75 2.97
N GLU A 120 3.74 20.16 2.34
CA GLU A 120 3.60 19.71 0.95
C GLU A 120 4.24 18.32 0.72
N PHE A 121 3.42 17.35 0.34
CA PHE A 121 3.92 16.14 -0.31
C PHE A 121 4.45 16.56 -1.68
N ALA A 122 5.76 16.82 -1.73
CA ALA A 122 6.44 17.22 -2.95
C ALA A 122 6.26 16.15 -4.04
N LEU A 123 6.27 16.59 -5.30
CA LEU A 123 6.20 15.73 -6.49
C LEU A 123 7.47 14.88 -6.70
N THR A 124 8.44 14.92 -5.78
CA THR A 124 9.71 14.21 -5.85
C THR A 124 9.89 13.33 -4.63
N TYR A 125 10.43 12.13 -4.85
CA TYR A 125 10.77 11.22 -3.76
C TYR A 125 11.69 11.87 -2.75
N ARG A 126 11.48 11.54 -1.49
CA ARG A 126 12.46 11.82 -0.46
C ARG A 126 13.60 10.81 -0.57
N PRO A 127 14.84 11.16 -0.18
CA PRO A 127 15.98 10.27 -0.35
C PRO A 127 15.81 8.87 0.27
N TRP A 128 15.13 8.76 1.41
CA TRP A 128 14.84 7.46 2.04
C TRP A 128 13.73 6.67 1.33
N GLU A 129 12.78 7.34 0.68
CA GLU A 129 11.72 6.67 -0.09
C GLU A 129 12.31 5.98 -1.32
N GLU A 130 13.38 6.50 -1.91
CA GLU A 130 14.09 5.84 -3.02
C GLU A 130 14.73 4.50 -2.59
N ALA A 131 15.33 4.47 -1.40
CA ALA A 131 15.85 3.23 -0.82
C ALA A 131 14.72 2.22 -0.56
N TRP A 132 13.58 2.69 -0.04
CA TRP A 132 12.41 1.86 0.18
C TRP A 132 11.80 1.34 -1.13
N ILE A 133 11.69 2.17 -2.16
CA ILE A 133 11.22 1.73 -3.49
C ILE A 133 12.14 0.63 -4.04
N THR A 134 13.44 0.77 -3.86
CA THR A 134 14.42 -0.26 -4.26
C THR A 134 14.17 -1.58 -3.51
N GLU A 135 13.92 -1.52 -2.19
CA GLU A 135 13.59 -2.67 -1.34
C GLU A 135 12.25 -3.33 -1.73
N LEU A 136 11.24 -2.53 -2.06
CA LEU A 136 9.89 -2.98 -2.38
C LEU A 136 9.76 -3.54 -3.81
N THR A 137 10.59 -3.07 -4.73
CA THR A 137 10.52 -3.47 -6.14
C THR A 137 10.51 -4.98 -6.37
N PRO A 138 11.42 -5.78 -5.77
CA PRO A 138 11.40 -7.24 -5.90
C PRO A 138 10.22 -7.91 -5.20
N LEU A 139 9.55 -7.23 -4.25
CA LEU A 139 8.39 -7.77 -3.53
C LEU A 139 7.08 -7.60 -4.31
N TRP A 140 7.09 -6.88 -5.43
CA TRP A 140 5.87 -6.61 -6.21
C TRP A 140 5.07 -7.87 -6.61
N PRO A 141 5.68 -8.98 -7.05
CA PRO A 141 4.92 -10.20 -7.35
C PRO A 141 4.12 -10.72 -6.14
N ALA A 142 4.68 -10.64 -4.93
CA ALA A 142 3.99 -11.02 -3.71
C ALA A 142 2.82 -10.08 -3.40
N VAL A 143 3.00 -8.77 -3.63
CA VAL A 143 1.92 -7.78 -3.50
C VAL A 143 0.77 -8.09 -4.47
N CYS A 144 1.06 -8.40 -5.73
CA CYS A 144 0.03 -8.77 -6.70
C CYS A 144 -0.72 -10.04 -6.29
N GLU A 145 -0.02 -11.06 -5.79
CA GLU A 145 -0.64 -12.31 -5.34
C GLU A 145 -1.57 -12.06 -4.15
N VAL A 146 -1.11 -11.32 -3.15
CA VAL A 146 -1.89 -10.93 -1.96
C VAL A 146 -3.10 -10.07 -2.35
N ALA A 147 -2.92 -9.11 -3.26
CA ALA A 147 -4.01 -8.29 -3.77
C ALA A 147 -5.07 -9.12 -4.51
N GLY A 148 -4.66 -10.19 -5.20
CA GLY A 148 -5.57 -11.16 -5.80
C GLY A 148 -6.47 -11.82 -4.75
N TRP A 149 -5.88 -12.32 -3.65
CA TRP A 149 -6.65 -12.93 -2.55
C TRP A 149 -7.63 -11.94 -1.91
N LEU A 150 -7.20 -10.71 -1.66
CA LEU A 150 -8.04 -9.65 -1.12
C LEU A 150 -9.19 -9.29 -2.08
N THR A 151 -8.90 -9.20 -3.38
CA THR A 151 -9.91 -8.96 -4.42
C THR A 151 -10.98 -10.05 -4.39
N ASP A 152 -10.59 -11.31 -4.22
CA ASP A 152 -11.47 -12.48 -4.10
C ASP A 152 -12.24 -12.53 -2.76
N GLY A 153 -11.97 -11.59 -1.85
CA GLY A 153 -12.64 -11.50 -0.55
C GLY A 153 -12.08 -12.42 0.53
N GLN A 154 -10.86 -12.93 0.34
CA GLN A 154 -10.17 -13.73 1.36
C GLN A 154 -9.56 -12.82 2.42
N THR A 155 -9.65 -13.24 3.68
CA THR A 155 -8.81 -12.67 4.74
C THR A 155 -7.40 -13.25 4.60
N VAL A 156 -6.41 -12.38 4.50
CA VAL A 156 -5.00 -12.74 4.33
C VAL A 156 -4.33 -12.85 5.70
N THR A 157 -3.63 -13.96 5.95
CA THR A 157 -2.87 -14.21 7.18
C THR A 157 -1.36 -14.02 6.97
N HIS A 158 -0.60 -14.02 8.06
CA HIS A 158 0.86 -13.94 8.04
C HIS A 158 1.50 -14.99 7.15
N GLU A 159 1.12 -16.26 7.32
CA GLU A 159 1.72 -17.41 6.63
C GLU A 159 1.46 -17.36 5.12
N MET A 160 0.29 -16.85 4.71
CA MET A 160 -0.04 -16.64 3.30
C MET A 160 0.93 -15.65 2.67
N VAL A 161 1.21 -14.54 3.35
CA VAL A 161 2.15 -13.50 2.89
C VAL A 161 3.59 -14.01 2.88
N GLU A 162 4.04 -14.70 3.93
CA GLU A 162 5.37 -15.34 3.97
C GLU A 162 5.57 -16.28 2.77
N GLY A 163 4.55 -17.07 2.45
CA GLY A 163 4.55 -17.95 1.30
C GLY A 163 4.67 -17.18 -0.04
N ALA A 164 3.91 -16.10 -0.20
CA ALA A 164 3.97 -15.25 -1.39
C ALA A 164 5.34 -14.59 -1.56
N ILE A 165 5.91 -14.06 -0.48
CA ILE A 165 7.27 -13.49 -0.48
C ILE A 165 8.30 -14.55 -0.89
N SER A 166 8.24 -15.74 -0.32
CA SER A 166 9.17 -16.83 -0.65
C SER A 166 9.13 -17.20 -2.15
N ARG A 167 7.93 -17.20 -2.75
CA ARG A 167 7.76 -17.45 -4.19
C ARG A 167 8.29 -16.31 -5.07
N ALA A 168 8.21 -15.06 -4.61
CA ALA A 168 8.72 -13.91 -5.37
C ALA A 168 10.25 -13.93 -5.56
N PHE A 169 10.98 -14.66 -4.71
CA PHE A 169 12.44 -14.83 -4.78
C PHE A 169 12.91 -16.22 -5.26
N SER A 170 11.99 -17.10 -5.65
CA SER A 170 12.29 -18.43 -6.18
C SER A 170 12.49 -18.41 -7.70
#